data_AF-A0A961PU71-F1
#
_entry.id   AF-A0A961PU71-F1
#
_cell.length_a   1.000
_cell.length_b   1.000
_cell.length_c   1.000
_cell.angle_alpha   90.00
_cell.angle_beta   90.00
_cell.angle_gamma   90.00
#
_symmetry.space_group_name_H-M   'P 1'
#
loop_
_entity.id
_entity.type
_entity.pdbx_description
1 polymer ?
#
loop_
_entity_poly.entity_id
_entity_poly.type
_entity_poly.pdbx_seq_one_letter_code
_entity_poly.pdbx_strand_id
1 'polypeptide(L)'
;MIRRSFIFCLLASAAPMLAQAGDILAFPDGTIRDFAEATPAERLLLPVGPYQNGKIDTATAEGPVLREVWKTVNPKVETARLIAPLRSQLEDAGYSILYECETRDCGGFDFRFKADVVDEPMMHVDLGDYRYLAATKPDGDKASFIGLLVSRSPERGFIQVTRIGALPEGDTEVALSTKQPTADAADLAGDDGTLAAKLGLNGAAVLEGLEFVRGASDLSGEPSTALQELADFLKDNPDRKVILVGHTDASGSLAGNIALSRKRAAAVMQQLVDQYGVDAAQVSAEGIGYLAPRANNATPEGRDRNRRVEVVLTVGE
;
A
#
# COMPACT_ATOMS: atom_id res chain seq x y z
N MET A 1 -33.69 30.13 59.86
CA MET A 1 -33.34 28.70 60.01
C MET A 1 -32.99 28.13 58.64
N ILE A 2 -31.68 27.95 58.46
CA ILE A 2 -30.85 27.29 57.43
C ILE A 2 -31.57 26.57 56.27
N ARG A 3 -31.43 27.12 55.05
CA ARG A 3 -31.60 26.43 53.76
C ARG A 3 -30.31 25.66 53.42
N ARG A 4 -30.41 24.37 53.11
CA ARG A 4 -29.31 23.53 52.63
C ARG A 4 -29.11 23.75 51.13
N SER A 5 -27.97 24.30 50.72
CA SER A 5 -27.51 24.31 49.33
C SER A 5 -26.58 23.12 49.10
N PHE A 6 -26.95 22.23 48.18
CA PHE A 6 -26.05 21.23 47.62
C PHE A 6 -25.18 21.88 46.54
N ILE A 7 -23.87 21.93 46.75
CA ILE A 7 -22.89 22.27 45.71
C ILE A 7 -22.46 20.97 45.06
N PHE A 8 -22.84 20.77 43.81
CA PHE A 8 -22.40 19.66 42.96
C PHE A 8 -21.04 20.04 42.38
N CYS A 9 -19.96 19.46 42.91
CA CYS A 9 -18.61 19.69 42.42
C CYS A 9 -18.38 18.80 41.19
N LEU A 10 -18.50 19.37 39.99
CA LEU A 10 -18.06 18.73 38.75
C LEU A 10 -16.53 18.62 38.76
N LEU A 11 -16.01 17.45 39.09
CA LEU A 11 -14.62 17.06 38.81
C LEU A 11 -14.56 16.67 37.33
N ALA A 12 -14.11 17.59 36.49
CA ALA A 12 -13.67 17.28 35.14
C ALA A 12 -12.38 16.46 35.22
N SER A 13 -12.50 15.14 35.16
CA SER A 13 -11.37 14.23 35.00
C SER A 13 -10.86 14.34 33.56
N ALA A 14 -9.82 15.15 33.36
CA ALA A 14 -8.97 15.05 32.19
C ALA A 14 -8.25 13.70 32.27
N ALA A 15 -8.72 12.73 31.49
CA ALA A 15 -7.99 11.48 31.30
C ALA A 15 -6.72 11.79 30.50
N PRO A 16 -5.52 11.38 30.97
CA PRO A 16 -4.32 11.51 30.17
C PRO A 16 -4.45 10.60 28.94
N MET A 17 -4.07 11.11 27.77
CA MET A 17 -3.81 10.27 26.59
C MET A 17 -2.79 9.21 27.02
N LEU A 18 -3.21 7.95 27.05
CA LEU A 18 -2.32 6.81 27.19
C LEU A 18 -1.43 6.80 25.95
N ALA A 19 -0.17 7.19 26.12
CA ALA A 19 0.89 6.83 25.21
C ALA A 19 0.96 5.29 25.15
N GLN A 20 0.89 4.72 23.95
CA GLN A 20 1.19 3.31 23.72
C GLN A 20 2.64 3.05 24.14
N ALA A 21 2.83 2.36 25.26
CA ALA A 21 4.12 1.78 25.60
C ALA A 21 4.32 0.54 24.72
N GLY A 22 5.25 0.57 23.76
CA GLY A 22 5.56 -0.62 22.97
C GLY A 22 6.45 -0.42 21.74
N ASP A 23 6.31 0.69 21.01
CA ASP A 23 7.13 0.93 19.82
C ASP A 23 8.37 1.78 20.15
N ILE A 24 9.53 1.31 19.69
CA ILE A 24 10.82 1.98 19.85
C ILE A 24 11.10 3.00 18.74
N LEU A 25 10.32 2.96 17.66
CA LEU A 25 10.45 3.85 16.53
C LEU A 25 9.36 4.92 16.56
N ALA A 26 9.77 6.17 16.68
CA ALA A 26 8.98 7.35 16.43
C ALA A 26 9.21 7.81 14.98
N PHE A 27 8.11 7.92 14.24
CA PHE A 27 8.09 8.36 12.85
C PHE A 27 7.81 9.87 12.75
N PRO A 28 8.18 10.53 11.64
CA PRO A 28 7.86 11.95 11.42
C PRO A 28 6.36 12.25 11.52
N ASP A 29 6.01 13.45 11.96
CA ASP A 29 4.61 13.88 12.09
C ASP A 29 3.80 13.68 10.81
N GLY A 30 2.57 13.17 10.98
CA GLY A 30 1.67 12.86 9.88
C GLY A 30 2.03 11.59 9.09
N THR A 31 3.03 10.82 9.53
CA THR A 31 3.27 9.48 8.97
C THR A 31 2.17 8.52 9.40
N ILE A 32 1.60 7.78 8.45
CA ILE A 32 0.47 6.86 8.68
C ILE A 32 0.94 5.44 8.42
N ARG A 33 0.62 4.51 9.32
CA ARG A 33 0.79 3.07 9.09
C ARG A 33 -0.28 2.59 8.13
N ASP A 34 0.13 2.27 6.91
CA ASP A 34 -0.76 1.83 5.84
C ASP A 34 -0.76 0.30 5.70
N PHE A 35 0.25 -0.39 6.22
CA PHE A 35 0.32 -1.85 6.17
C PHE A 35 0.89 -2.41 7.46
N ALA A 36 0.35 -3.54 7.91
CA ALA A 36 0.93 -4.37 8.95
C ALA A 36 0.60 -5.85 8.69
N GLU A 37 1.60 -6.72 8.74
CA GLU A 37 1.44 -8.17 8.61
C GLU A 37 2.32 -8.88 9.65
N ALA A 38 1.71 -9.74 10.46
CA ALA A 38 2.39 -10.57 11.43
C ALA A 38 2.39 -12.03 10.98
N THR A 39 3.56 -12.60 10.75
CA THR A 39 3.73 -14.03 10.45
C THR A 39 4.31 -14.75 11.68
N PRO A 40 3.65 -15.79 12.21
CA PRO A 40 4.21 -16.56 13.31
C PRO A 40 5.39 -17.40 12.83
N ALA A 41 6.49 -17.37 13.60
CA ALA A 41 7.64 -18.26 13.48
C ALA A 41 8.15 -18.47 12.04
N GLU A 42 8.84 -17.45 11.51
CA GLU A 42 9.47 -17.46 10.19
C GLU A 42 10.99 -17.52 10.34
N ARG A 43 11.65 -18.11 9.35
CA ARG A 43 13.09 -17.95 9.15
C ARG A 43 13.30 -17.02 7.96
N LEU A 44 13.79 -15.83 8.24
CA LEU A 44 14.04 -14.79 7.25
C LEU A 44 15.54 -14.60 7.04
N LEU A 45 15.94 -14.39 5.78
CA LEU A 45 17.32 -14.06 5.43
C LEU A 45 17.41 -12.54 5.29
N LEU A 46 17.96 -11.87 6.31
CA LEU A 46 18.08 -10.42 6.33
C LEU A 46 19.36 -10.00 5.61
N PRO A 47 19.31 -9.13 4.57
CA PRO A 47 20.49 -8.57 3.94
C PRO A 47 21.46 -7.91 4.94
N VAL A 48 22.72 -8.31 4.92
CA VAL A 48 23.80 -7.70 5.71
C VAL A 48 25.02 -7.34 4.87
N GLY A 49 24.82 -7.23 3.56
CA GLY A 49 25.85 -6.84 2.61
C GLY A 49 25.24 -6.38 1.28
N PRO A 50 26.07 -5.85 0.36
CA PRO A 50 25.61 -5.39 -0.93
C PRO A 50 25.23 -6.55 -1.85
N TYR A 51 24.29 -6.31 -2.75
CA TYR A 51 24.04 -7.23 -3.86
C TYR A 51 25.16 -7.11 -4.90
N GLN A 52 25.88 -8.21 -5.12
CA GLN A 52 26.95 -8.30 -6.11
C GLN A 52 26.97 -9.69 -6.75
N ASN A 53 27.12 -9.75 -8.07
CA ASN A 53 27.27 -11.01 -8.83
C ASN A 53 26.15 -12.04 -8.56
N GLY A 54 24.90 -11.60 -8.47
CA GLY A 54 23.76 -12.51 -8.25
C GLY A 54 23.55 -12.92 -6.80
N LYS A 55 24.36 -12.43 -5.86
CA LYS A 55 24.39 -12.85 -4.46
C LYS A 55 24.31 -11.66 -3.52
N ILE A 56 23.87 -11.94 -2.29
CA ILE A 56 23.85 -11.00 -1.19
C ILE A 56 24.21 -11.77 0.09
N ASP A 57 25.05 -11.17 0.93
CA ASP A 57 25.33 -11.73 2.25
C ASP A 57 24.12 -11.51 3.16
N THR A 58 23.74 -12.53 3.91
CA THR A 58 22.52 -12.50 4.75
C THR A 58 22.81 -13.02 6.15
N ALA A 59 22.14 -12.42 7.13
CA ALA A 59 22.00 -12.96 8.47
C ALA A 59 20.70 -13.76 8.55
N THR A 60 20.77 -14.95 9.14
CA THR A 60 19.58 -15.75 9.41
C THR A 60 18.90 -15.21 10.67
N ALA A 61 17.68 -14.70 10.52
CA ALA A 61 16.83 -14.27 11.61
C ALA A 61 15.70 -15.29 11.82
N GLU A 62 15.49 -15.73 13.05
CA GLU A 62 14.47 -16.72 13.41
C GLU A 62 13.54 -16.17 14.49
N GLY A 63 12.24 -16.23 14.24
CA GLY A 63 11.24 -15.75 15.19
C GLY A 63 9.94 -15.33 14.51
N PRO A 64 8.95 -14.84 15.26
CA PRO A 64 7.81 -14.18 14.64
C PRO A 64 8.29 -12.93 13.90
N VAL A 65 7.66 -12.66 12.76
CA VAL A 65 7.99 -11.54 11.88
C VAL A 65 6.82 -10.58 11.84
N LEU A 66 7.09 -9.29 11.98
CA LEU A 66 6.13 -8.20 11.77
C LEU A 66 6.67 -7.29 10.67
N ARG A 67 5.93 -7.18 9.57
CA ARG A 67 6.21 -6.25 8.47
C ARG A 67 5.23 -5.09 8.57
N GLU A 68 5.73 -3.87 8.59
CA GLU A 68 4.92 -2.67 8.62
C GLU A 68 5.36 -1.74 7.50
N VAL A 69 4.41 -1.06 6.85
CA VAL A 69 4.74 0.02 5.92
C VAL A 69 4.07 1.31 6.37
N TRP A 70 4.89 2.34 6.50
CA TRP A 70 4.54 3.67 6.93
C TRP A 70 4.73 4.65 5.79
N LYS A 71 3.74 5.51 5.55
CA LYS A 71 3.72 6.48 4.45
C LYS A 71 3.68 7.89 5.01
N THR A 72 4.58 8.76 4.54
CA THR A 72 4.57 10.17 4.94
C THR A 72 3.44 10.91 4.23
N VAL A 73 2.87 11.93 4.87
CA VAL A 73 1.96 12.88 4.20
C VAL A 73 2.68 13.93 3.36
N ASN A 74 3.98 14.13 3.56
CA ASN A 74 4.75 15.14 2.82
C ASN A 74 5.51 14.52 1.63
N PRO A 75 5.25 14.96 0.38
CA PRO A 75 5.89 14.45 -0.84
C PRO A 75 7.39 14.69 -0.99
N LYS A 76 7.98 15.62 -0.22
CA LYS A 76 9.31 16.17 -0.50
C LYS A 76 10.38 15.82 0.53
N VAL A 77 10.20 14.73 1.29
CA VAL A 77 11.21 14.34 2.28
C VAL A 77 12.26 13.44 1.63
N GLU A 78 13.52 13.86 1.71
CA GLU A 78 14.65 13.05 1.28
C GLU A 78 14.76 11.77 2.13
N THR A 79 15.08 10.63 1.52
CA THR A 79 15.20 9.34 2.22
C THR A 79 16.22 9.38 3.36
N ALA A 80 17.28 10.20 3.22
CA ALA A 80 18.29 10.42 4.26
C ALA A 80 17.68 11.04 5.54
N ARG A 81 16.74 11.98 5.36
CA ARG A 81 16.05 12.65 6.48
C ARG A 81 15.04 11.75 7.16
N LEU A 82 14.53 10.74 6.46
CA LEU A 82 13.64 9.73 7.02
C LEU A 82 14.41 8.66 7.80
N ILE A 83 15.52 8.14 7.26
CA ILE A 83 16.23 7.02 7.90
C ILE A 83 17.13 7.45 9.06
N ALA A 84 17.73 8.64 9.03
CA ALA A 84 18.72 9.05 10.03
C ALA A 84 18.16 9.13 11.48
N PRO A 85 16.96 9.66 11.73
CA PRO A 85 16.35 9.61 13.06
C PRO A 85 16.02 8.19 13.51
N LEU A 86 15.56 7.32 12.61
CA LEU A 86 15.23 5.93 12.93
C LEU A 86 16.49 5.14 13.29
N ARG A 87 17.57 5.33 12.54
CA ARG A 87 18.88 4.76 12.84
C ARG A 87 19.36 5.14 14.25
N SER A 88 19.26 6.42 14.61
CA SER A 88 19.68 6.89 15.94
C SER A 88 18.83 6.25 17.05
N GLN A 89 17.52 6.16 16.85
CA GLN A 89 16.61 5.49 17.79
C GLN A 89 16.95 4.01 17.99
N LEU A 90 17.37 3.31 16.94
CA LEU A 90 17.84 1.92 17.05
C LEU A 90 19.12 1.80 17.88
N GLU A 91 20.08 2.70 17.70
CA GLU A 91 21.30 2.71 18.51
C GLU A 91 21.00 3.03 19.97
N ASP A 92 20.17 4.05 20.24
CA ASP A 92 19.74 4.42 21.60
C ASP A 92 18.97 3.29 22.28
N ALA A 93 18.27 2.47 21.49
CA ALA A 93 17.59 1.25 21.91
C ALA A 93 18.51 0.06 22.20
N GLY A 94 19.81 0.18 21.91
CA GLY A 94 20.81 -0.87 22.08
C GLY A 94 20.88 -1.87 20.94
N TYR A 95 20.39 -1.54 19.74
CA TYR A 95 20.65 -2.33 18.54
C TYR A 95 22.04 -2.01 17.98
N SER A 96 22.73 -3.04 17.52
CA SER A 96 23.94 -2.95 16.72
C SER A 96 23.59 -2.97 15.24
N ILE A 97 24.05 -1.97 14.48
CA ILE A 97 23.86 -1.94 13.03
C ILE A 97 24.73 -3.02 12.38
N LEU A 98 24.08 -3.91 11.62
CA LEU A 98 24.73 -4.98 10.86
C LEU A 98 25.14 -4.49 9.47
N TYR A 99 24.29 -3.69 8.83
CA TYR A 99 24.54 -3.18 7.49
C TYR A 99 23.69 -1.93 7.24
N GLU A 100 24.23 -0.99 6.46
CA GLU A 100 23.54 0.20 6.00
C GLU A 100 24.07 0.55 4.60
N CYS A 101 23.18 0.93 3.70
CA CYS A 101 23.55 1.29 2.34
C CYS A 101 22.55 2.26 1.70
N GLU A 102 23.00 2.91 0.63
CA GLU A 102 22.20 3.81 -0.19
C GLU A 102 22.22 3.34 -1.64
N THR A 103 21.04 3.08 -2.21
CA THR A 103 20.79 2.89 -3.64
C THR A 103 21.85 2.05 -4.38
N ARG A 104 22.87 2.70 -4.97
CA ARG A 104 23.94 2.02 -5.72
C ARG A 104 24.84 1.17 -4.84
N ASP A 105 25.10 1.61 -3.61
CA ASP A 105 25.95 0.90 -2.65
C ASP A 105 25.27 -0.35 -2.11
N CYS A 106 23.94 -0.39 -2.14
CA CYS A 106 23.17 -1.61 -1.89
C CYS A 106 23.31 -2.63 -3.05
N GLY A 107 23.77 -2.22 -4.23
CA GLY A 107 23.76 -3.03 -5.45
C GLY A 107 22.65 -2.67 -6.43
N GLY A 108 21.99 -1.51 -6.24
CA GLY A 108 21.05 -0.94 -7.22
C GLY A 108 19.75 -1.72 -7.36
N PHE A 109 19.33 -1.97 -8.61
CA PHE A 109 18.02 -2.55 -8.93
C PHE A 109 17.77 -3.92 -8.33
N ASP A 110 18.80 -4.76 -8.25
CA ASP A 110 18.63 -6.17 -7.94
C ASP A 110 18.53 -6.47 -6.44
N PHE A 111 18.99 -5.55 -5.59
CA PHE A 111 18.99 -5.69 -4.14
C PHE A 111 17.60 -6.02 -3.60
N ARG A 112 16.57 -5.31 -4.05
CA ARG A 112 15.18 -5.47 -3.58
C ARG A 112 14.56 -6.85 -3.89
N PHE A 113 15.09 -7.61 -4.85
CA PHE A 113 14.59 -8.97 -5.11
C PHE A 113 15.11 -10.00 -4.11
N LYS A 114 16.14 -9.64 -3.35
CA LYS A 114 16.73 -10.46 -2.29
C LYS A 114 16.50 -9.88 -0.90
N ALA A 115 16.14 -8.60 -0.81
CA ALA A 115 15.58 -8.03 0.39
C ALA A 115 14.13 -8.49 0.59
N ASP A 116 13.73 -8.58 1.86
CA ASP A 116 12.34 -8.75 2.26
C ASP A 116 11.62 -7.42 2.01
N VAL A 117 10.91 -7.30 0.89
CA VAL A 117 10.19 -6.09 0.50
C VAL A 117 8.72 -6.41 0.33
N VAL A 118 7.86 -5.64 1.00
CA VAL A 118 6.41 -5.73 0.83
C VAL A 118 6.05 -5.32 -0.60
N ASP A 119 5.04 -5.97 -1.18
CA ASP A 119 4.63 -5.70 -2.54
C ASP A 119 3.97 -4.31 -2.70
N GLU A 120 4.02 -3.76 -3.93
CA GLU A 120 3.18 -2.63 -4.34
C GLU A 120 1.68 -3.01 -4.22
N PRO A 121 0.78 -2.08 -3.84
CA PRO A 121 0.95 -0.64 -3.69
C PRO A 121 1.39 -0.20 -2.27
N MET A 122 1.70 -1.15 -1.39
CA MET A 122 1.97 -0.82 0.01
C MET A 122 3.36 -0.19 0.15
N MET A 123 4.37 -0.78 -0.49
CA MET A 123 5.73 -0.27 -0.51
C MET A 123 6.19 0.07 -1.93
N HIS A 124 6.67 1.30 -2.11
CA HIS A 124 7.30 1.76 -3.34
C HIS A 124 8.81 1.85 -3.19
N VAL A 125 9.58 1.33 -4.15
CA VAL A 125 11.05 1.40 -4.16
C VAL A 125 11.52 2.24 -5.36
N ASP A 126 11.87 3.51 -5.11
CA ASP A 126 12.53 4.36 -6.09
C ASP A 126 13.99 3.92 -6.23
N LEU A 127 14.27 3.35 -7.40
CA LEU A 127 15.57 2.78 -7.75
C LEU A 127 16.69 3.82 -7.86
N GLY A 128 16.34 5.10 -7.92
CA GLY A 128 17.28 6.21 -7.87
C GLY A 128 17.51 6.76 -6.46
N ASP A 129 16.63 6.44 -5.50
CA ASP A 129 16.66 7.02 -4.16
C ASP A 129 15.95 6.12 -3.13
N TYR A 130 16.66 5.08 -2.71
CA TYR A 130 16.29 4.26 -1.56
C TYR A 130 17.48 4.03 -0.63
N ARG A 131 17.16 3.72 0.62
CA ARG A 131 18.12 3.39 1.68
C ARG A 131 17.69 2.15 2.42
N TYR A 132 18.65 1.36 2.84
CA TYR A 132 18.42 0.15 3.61
C TYR A 132 19.31 0.12 4.84
N LEU A 133 18.76 -0.42 5.93
CA LEU A 133 19.48 -0.66 7.17
C LEU A 133 19.02 -1.97 7.80
N ALA A 134 19.96 -2.78 8.28
CA ALA A 134 19.72 -3.96 9.10
C ALA A 134 20.41 -3.81 10.45
N ALA A 135 19.73 -4.16 11.54
CA ALA A 135 20.28 -4.10 12.89
C ALA A 135 19.80 -5.27 13.75
N THR A 136 20.55 -5.56 14.82
CA THR A 136 20.23 -6.65 15.76
C THR A 136 20.46 -6.25 17.20
N LYS A 137 19.73 -6.88 18.12
CA LYS A 137 19.87 -6.71 19.55
C LYS A 137 19.75 -8.07 20.24
N PRO A 138 20.61 -8.39 21.23
CA PRO A 138 20.43 -9.57 22.06
C PRO A 138 19.09 -9.53 22.81
N ASP A 139 18.39 -10.65 22.85
CA ASP A 139 17.10 -10.81 23.52
C ASP A 139 17.07 -12.17 24.27
N GLY A 140 17.55 -12.14 25.52
CA GLY A 140 17.82 -13.36 26.28
C GLY A 140 18.84 -14.26 25.58
N ASP A 141 18.46 -15.52 25.35
CA ASP A 141 19.27 -16.50 24.61
C ASP A 141 19.10 -16.38 23.08
N LYS A 142 18.23 -15.48 22.61
CA LYS A 142 17.95 -15.23 21.19
C LYS A 142 18.43 -13.84 20.78
N ALA A 143 18.23 -13.51 19.50
CA ALA A 143 18.48 -12.18 18.97
C ALA A 143 17.21 -11.65 18.30
N SER A 144 16.91 -10.38 18.53
CA SER A 144 15.92 -9.63 17.77
C SER A 144 16.61 -8.90 16.62
N PHE A 145 15.93 -8.81 15.49
CA PHE A 145 16.41 -8.17 14.28
C PHE A 145 15.41 -7.13 13.80
N ILE A 146 15.94 -6.09 13.16
CA ILE A 146 15.13 -5.08 12.49
C ILE A 146 15.75 -4.72 11.14
N GLY A 147 14.93 -4.75 10.10
CA GLY A 147 15.24 -4.24 8.77
C GLY A 147 14.43 -2.98 8.50
N LEU A 148 15.09 -1.94 8.01
CA LEU A 148 14.46 -0.72 7.52
C LEU A 148 14.73 -0.60 6.02
N LEU A 149 13.68 -0.43 5.23
CA LEU A 149 13.79 -0.01 3.84
C LEU A 149 13.04 1.32 3.67
N VAL A 150 13.78 2.36 3.32
CA VAL A 150 13.24 3.72 3.17
C VAL A 150 13.36 4.13 1.71
N SER A 151 12.28 4.67 1.16
CA SER A 151 12.17 5.04 -0.24
C SER A 151 11.20 6.22 -0.36
N ARG A 152 10.98 6.73 -1.57
CA ARG A 152 10.00 7.77 -1.85
C ARG A 152 9.39 7.63 -3.23
N SER A 153 8.22 8.21 -3.42
CA SER A 153 7.68 8.56 -4.74
C SER A 153 7.67 10.10 -4.88
N PRO A 154 7.20 10.65 -6.01
CA PRO A 154 6.95 12.10 -6.12
C PRO A 154 5.93 12.64 -5.10
N GLU A 155 5.09 11.77 -4.52
CA GLU A 155 3.95 12.15 -3.69
C GLU A 155 4.14 11.88 -2.19
N ARG A 156 5.02 10.96 -1.80
CA ARG A 156 5.25 10.59 -0.40
C ARG A 156 6.53 9.81 -0.19
N GLY A 157 7.02 9.80 1.06
CA GLY A 157 8.03 8.87 1.55
C GLY A 157 7.40 7.56 2.02
N PHE A 158 8.17 6.48 1.91
CA PHE A 158 7.79 5.13 2.34
C PHE A 158 8.86 4.59 3.29
N ILE A 159 8.42 3.97 4.38
CA ILE A 159 9.28 3.35 5.38
C ILE A 159 8.71 1.97 5.66
N GLN A 160 9.36 0.93 5.17
CA GLN A 160 9.08 -0.44 5.59
C GLN A 160 9.94 -0.78 6.81
N VAL A 161 9.28 -1.32 7.84
CA VAL A 161 9.93 -1.86 9.05
C VAL A 161 9.63 -3.36 9.11
N THR A 162 10.68 -4.19 9.06
CA THR A 162 10.59 -5.63 9.27
C THR A 162 11.21 -5.98 10.61
N ARG A 163 10.43 -6.42 11.58
CA ARG A 163 10.88 -6.86 12.91
C ARG A 163 10.86 -8.38 12.99
N ILE A 164 11.92 -8.98 13.53
CA ILE A 164 12.01 -10.44 13.74
C ILE A 164 12.46 -10.72 15.17
N GLY A 165 11.75 -11.58 15.91
CA GLY A 165 12.11 -11.93 17.29
C GLY A 165 11.13 -11.32 18.30
N ALA A 166 11.61 -10.51 19.25
CA ALA A 166 10.72 -9.80 20.17
C ALA A 166 9.91 -8.74 19.43
N LEU A 167 8.58 -8.91 19.43
CA LEU A 167 7.63 -7.97 18.84
C LEU A 167 6.99 -7.10 19.93
N PRO A 168 6.56 -5.86 19.62
CA PRO A 168 5.83 -5.01 20.57
C PRO A 168 4.54 -5.68 21.09
N GLU A 169 4.23 -5.48 22.37
CA GLU A 169 2.97 -5.95 22.95
C GLU A 169 1.78 -5.18 22.34
N GLY A 170 0.79 -5.90 21.80
CA GLY A 170 -0.39 -5.32 21.15
C GLY A 170 -0.42 -5.42 19.63
N ASP A 171 0.72 -5.65 18.97
CA ASP A 171 0.80 -5.91 17.52
C ASP A 171 0.65 -7.41 17.18
N THR A 172 0.26 -8.22 18.16
CA THR A 172 -0.09 -9.65 18.01
C THR A 172 -1.56 -9.87 17.67
N GLU A 173 -2.29 -8.88 17.16
CA GLU A 173 -3.50 -9.19 16.38
C GLU A 173 -3.05 -9.88 15.09
N VAL A 174 -2.96 -11.20 15.21
CA VAL A 174 -2.61 -12.13 14.15
C VAL A 174 -3.65 -11.99 13.04
N ALA A 175 -3.38 -11.15 12.05
CA ALA A 175 -3.82 -11.48 10.70
C ALA A 175 -3.05 -12.76 10.35
N LEU A 176 -3.68 -13.92 10.60
CA LEU A 176 -3.11 -15.22 10.27
C LEU A 176 -2.65 -15.13 8.82
N SER A 177 -1.34 -15.32 8.60
CA SER A 177 -0.74 -15.56 7.29
C SER A 177 -1.56 -16.66 6.61
N THR A 178 -2.52 -16.23 5.80
CA THR A 178 -2.92 -16.99 4.63
C THR A 178 -1.92 -16.56 3.57
N LYS A 179 -1.11 -17.50 3.07
CA LYS A 179 -0.39 -17.33 1.79
C LYS A 179 -1.41 -17.32 0.66
N GLN A 180 -2.27 -16.34 0.72
CA GLN A 180 -3.32 -15.96 -0.18
C GLN A 180 -3.25 -14.44 -0.08
N PRO A 181 -2.91 -13.71 -1.15
CA PRO A 181 -3.03 -12.27 -1.10
C PRO A 181 -4.49 -12.01 -0.73
N THR A 182 -4.76 -11.57 0.50
CA THR A 182 -6.11 -11.22 0.92
C THR A 182 -6.62 -10.23 -0.10
N ALA A 183 -7.89 -10.35 -0.43
CA ALA A 183 -8.57 -9.49 -1.40
C ALA A 183 -8.57 -8.01 -0.97
N ASP A 184 -7.98 -7.67 0.18
CA ASP A 184 -8.30 -6.48 0.94
C ASP A 184 -7.15 -5.45 0.99
N ALA A 185 -6.09 -5.60 0.17
CA ALA A 185 -5.21 -4.46 -0.14
C ALA A 185 -5.88 -3.40 -1.05
N ALA A 186 -7.18 -3.58 -1.33
CA ALA A 186 -8.10 -2.58 -1.86
C ALA A 186 -8.97 -1.91 -0.78
N ASP A 187 -8.99 -2.43 0.45
CA ASP A 187 -9.91 -1.97 1.51
C ASP A 187 -9.29 -0.99 2.51
N LEU A 188 -8.13 -0.42 2.17
CA LEU A 188 -7.60 0.79 2.83
C LEU A 188 -7.91 2.09 2.08
N ALA A 189 -8.71 2.02 1.02
CA ALA A 189 -9.77 3.00 0.91
C ALA A 189 -10.92 2.38 1.70
N GLY A 190 -11.17 2.87 2.92
CA GLY A 190 -12.21 2.29 3.77
C GLY A 190 -13.44 1.88 2.96
N ASP A 191 -13.95 0.68 3.24
CA ASP A 191 -15.18 0.11 2.67
C ASP A 191 -16.45 0.95 2.97
N ASP A 192 -16.26 2.14 3.52
CA ASP A 192 -17.30 3.08 3.92
C ASP A 192 -17.32 4.34 3.01
N GLY A 193 -16.39 4.44 2.06
CA GLY A 193 -16.21 5.62 1.20
C GLY A 193 -16.76 5.44 -0.22
N THR A 194 -17.62 6.37 -0.65
CA THR A 194 -18.16 6.41 -2.02
C THR A 194 -17.06 6.50 -3.07
N LEU A 195 -17.32 6.06 -4.31
CA LEU A 195 -16.37 6.20 -5.43
C LEU A 195 -15.83 7.63 -5.57
N ALA A 196 -16.68 8.64 -5.33
CA ALA A 196 -16.30 10.05 -5.32
C ALA A 196 -15.22 10.38 -4.28
N ALA A 197 -15.31 9.80 -3.07
CA ALA A 197 -14.29 9.98 -2.04
C ALA A 197 -12.96 9.33 -2.46
N LYS A 198 -13.00 8.14 -3.06
CA LYS A 198 -11.81 7.45 -3.57
C LYS A 198 -11.13 8.25 -4.68
N LEU A 199 -11.91 8.79 -5.62
CA LEU A 199 -11.42 9.69 -6.68
C LEU A 199 -10.81 10.98 -6.11
N GLY A 200 -11.45 11.60 -5.11
CA GLY A 200 -10.95 12.83 -4.48
C GLY A 200 -9.65 12.65 -3.71
N LEU A 201 -9.44 11.49 -3.08
CA LEU A 201 -8.25 11.20 -2.27
C LEU A 201 -7.09 10.62 -3.08
N ASN A 202 -7.38 9.67 -3.97
CA ASN A 202 -6.36 8.86 -4.63
C ASN A 202 -6.16 9.21 -6.10
N GLY A 203 -7.02 10.07 -6.67
CA GLY A 203 -7.02 10.34 -8.10
C GLY A 203 -7.45 9.15 -8.97
N ALA A 204 -7.67 7.98 -8.39
CA ALA A 204 -8.08 6.77 -9.09
C ALA A 204 -8.91 5.84 -8.20
N ALA A 205 -9.75 5.02 -8.82
CA ALA A 205 -10.56 4.01 -8.14
C ALA A 205 -10.89 2.84 -9.07
N VAL A 206 -11.13 1.65 -8.51
CA VAL A 206 -11.58 0.48 -9.28
C VAL A 206 -13.09 0.52 -9.41
N LEU A 207 -13.59 0.22 -10.61
CA LEU A 207 -15.02 0.05 -10.83
C LEU A 207 -15.40 -1.39 -10.47
N GLU A 208 -15.78 -1.58 -9.21
CA GLU A 208 -16.15 -2.89 -8.67
C GLU A 208 -17.49 -3.39 -9.25
N GLY A 209 -17.66 -4.72 -9.30
CA GLY A 209 -18.89 -5.35 -9.78
C GLY A 209 -19.11 -5.28 -11.29
N LEU A 210 -18.08 -4.94 -12.07
CA LEU A 210 -18.13 -5.03 -13.54
C LEU A 210 -17.90 -6.47 -14.00
N GLU A 211 -18.99 -7.17 -14.30
CA GLU A 211 -18.92 -8.50 -14.91
C GLU A 211 -18.83 -8.42 -16.44
N PHE A 212 -17.67 -8.82 -16.96
CA PHE A 212 -17.49 -9.06 -18.40
C PHE A 212 -17.88 -10.49 -18.74
N VAL A 213 -18.68 -10.68 -19.78
CA VAL A 213 -18.99 -12.03 -20.27
C VAL A 213 -17.69 -12.74 -20.65
N ARG A 214 -17.53 -13.99 -20.19
CA ARG A 214 -16.29 -14.76 -20.37
C ARG A 214 -15.87 -14.82 -21.85
N GLY A 215 -14.71 -14.24 -22.18
CA GLY A 215 -14.18 -14.19 -23.54
C GLY A 215 -14.70 -13.03 -24.40
N ALA A 216 -15.53 -12.15 -23.85
CA ALA A 216 -16.05 -10.96 -24.52
C ALA A 216 -15.56 -9.66 -23.85
N SER A 217 -15.72 -8.55 -24.58
CA SER A 217 -15.55 -7.19 -24.09
C SER A 217 -16.84 -6.58 -23.55
N ASP A 218 -17.97 -7.25 -23.75
CA ASP A 218 -19.29 -6.69 -23.48
C ASP A 218 -19.66 -6.91 -22.00
N LEU A 219 -20.21 -5.85 -21.40
CA LEU A 219 -20.77 -5.88 -20.06
C LEU A 219 -22.13 -6.57 -20.09
N SER A 220 -22.51 -7.23 -19.00
CA SER A 220 -23.76 -7.99 -18.88
C SER A 220 -25.04 -7.17 -19.07
N GLY A 221 -24.93 -5.83 -19.15
CA GLY A 221 -26.05 -4.91 -19.34
C GLY A 221 -26.86 -4.66 -18.06
N GLU A 222 -26.50 -5.32 -16.96
CA GLU A 222 -27.10 -5.08 -15.65
C GLU A 222 -26.64 -3.72 -15.08
N PRO A 223 -27.52 -3.03 -14.33
CA PRO A 223 -27.16 -1.79 -13.65
C PRO A 223 -26.00 -2.02 -12.68
N SER A 224 -24.89 -1.30 -12.88
CA SER A 224 -23.76 -1.30 -11.96
C SER A 224 -23.83 -0.10 -11.02
N THR A 225 -23.76 -0.34 -9.71
CA THR A 225 -23.67 0.72 -8.69
C THR A 225 -22.44 1.59 -8.92
N ALA A 226 -21.30 1.00 -9.27
CA ALA A 226 -20.06 1.73 -9.53
C ALA A 226 -20.18 2.67 -10.75
N LEU A 227 -20.90 2.26 -11.80
CA LEU A 227 -21.15 3.12 -12.96
C LEU A 227 -22.11 4.26 -12.64
N GLN A 228 -23.12 4.00 -11.81
CA GLN A 228 -24.04 5.04 -11.34
C GLN A 228 -23.29 6.10 -10.52
N GLU A 229 -22.47 5.67 -9.55
CA GLU A 229 -21.67 6.58 -8.73
C GLU A 229 -20.68 7.41 -9.55
N LEU A 230 -20.06 6.81 -10.57
CA LEU A 230 -19.16 7.54 -11.47
C LEU A 230 -19.93 8.55 -12.30
N ALA A 231 -21.10 8.17 -12.82
CA ALA A 231 -21.92 9.06 -13.62
C ALA A 231 -22.41 10.26 -12.81
N ASP A 232 -22.84 10.05 -11.56
CA ASP A 232 -23.27 11.13 -10.67
C ASP A 232 -22.10 12.06 -10.34
N PHE A 233 -20.92 11.49 -10.02
CA PHE A 233 -19.71 12.28 -9.81
C PHE A 233 -19.36 13.16 -11.02
N LEU A 234 -19.40 12.63 -12.23
CA LEU A 234 -19.05 13.38 -13.45
C LEU A 234 -20.09 14.46 -13.78
N LYS A 235 -21.38 14.19 -13.56
CA LYS A 235 -22.45 15.19 -13.74
C LYS A 235 -22.35 16.33 -12.74
N ASP A 236 -21.97 16.04 -11.50
CA ASP A 236 -21.77 17.04 -10.46
C ASP A 236 -20.48 17.86 -10.68
N ASN A 237 -19.56 17.36 -11.51
CA ASN A 237 -18.25 17.97 -11.77
C ASN A 237 -17.97 18.09 -13.29
N PRO A 238 -18.65 19.00 -14.02
CA PRO A 238 -18.57 19.08 -15.48
C PRO A 238 -17.18 19.47 -16.04
N ASP A 239 -16.30 20.03 -15.19
CA ASP A 239 -14.91 20.36 -15.51
C ASP A 239 -13.97 19.15 -15.38
N ARG A 240 -14.40 18.09 -14.69
CA ARG A 240 -13.59 16.89 -14.47
C ARG A 240 -13.65 15.96 -15.65
N LYS A 241 -12.48 15.41 -15.96
CA LYS A 241 -12.28 14.38 -16.98
C LYS A 241 -11.63 13.15 -16.35
N VAL A 242 -11.96 11.98 -16.88
CA VAL A 242 -11.43 10.70 -16.43
C VAL A 242 -10.97 9.84 -17.61
N ILE A 243 -10.00 8.98 -17.33
CA ILE A 243 -9.59 7.87 -18.21
C ILE A 243 -10.02 6.57 -17.56
N LEU A 244 -10.73 5.74 -18.32
CA LEU A 244 -11.00 4.35 -17.96
C LEU A 244 -9.83 3.50 -18.44
N VAL A 245 -9.14 2.85 -17.51
CA VAL A 245 -7.98 2.01 -17.80
C VAL A 245 -8.35 0.55 -17.62
N GLY A 246 -8.30 -0.21 -18.71
CA GLY A 246 -8.52 -1.65 -18.69
C GLY A 246 -7.25 -2.40 -18.31
N HIS A 247 -7.44 -3.46 -17.52
CA HIS A 247 -6.38 -4.39 -17.12
C HIS A 247 -6.76 -5.84 -17.47
N THR A 248 -5.74 -6.68 -17.63
CA THR A 248 -5.88 -8.12 -17.81
C THR A 248 -5.00 -8.90 -16.84
N ASP A 249 -5.24 -10.20 -16.73
CA ASP A 249 -4.23 -11.11 -16.19
C ASP A 249 -3.11 -11.38 -17.22
N ALA A 250 -2.05 -12.03 -16.77
CA ALA A 250 -0.86 -12.29 -17.56
C ALA A 250 -1.00 -13.44 -18.57
N SER A 251 -2.21 -13.96 -18.81
CA SER A 251 -2.42 -15.07 -19.74
C SER A 251 -2.44 -14.57 -21.19
N GLY A 252 -1.61 -15.14 -22.06
CA GLY A 252 -1.57 -14.80 -23.48
C GLY A 252 -0.56 -13.71 -23.85
N SER A 253 -0.65 -13.18 -25.07
CA SER A 253 0.32 -12.21 -25.58
C SER A 253 0.04 -10.80 -25.06
N LEU A 254 1.09 -9.99 -24.90
CA LEU A 254 0.96 -8.58 -24.49
C LEU A 254 0.05 -7.79 -25.44
N ALA A 255 0.28 -7.90 -26.75
CA ALA A 255 -0.50 -7.20 -27.76
C ALA A 255 -2.00 -7.58 -27.71
N GLY A 256 -2.29 -8.87 -27.51
CA GLY A 256 -3.67 -9.35 -27.35
C GLY A 256 -4.33 -8.79 -26.08
N ASN A 257 -3.59 -8.74 -24.97
CA ASN A 257 -4.07 -8.21 -23.70
C ASN A 257 -4.27 -6.70 -23.70
N ILE A 258 -3.41 -5.92 -24.37
CA ILE A 258 -3.61 -4.47 -24.59
C ILE A 258 -4.90 -4.25 -25.40
N ALA A 259 -5.10 -5.01 -26.48
CA ALA A 259 -6.31 -4.89 -27.29
C ALA A 259 -7.57 -5.27 -26.50
N LEU A 260 -7.52 -6.34 -25.71
CA LEU A 260 -8.65 -6.81 -24.89
C LEU A 260 -9.00 -5.80 -23.79
N SER A 261 -8.01 -5.34 -23.02
CA SER A 261 -8.23 -4.35 -21.96
C SER A 261 -8.81 -3.06 -22.52
N ARG A 262 -8.30 -2.56 -23.66
CA ARG A 262 -8.84 -1.35 -24.31
C ARG A 262 -10.30 -1.52 -24.72
N LYS A 263 -10.67 -2.68 -25.28
CA LYS A 263 -12.08 -2.98 -25.63
C LYS A 263 -12.99 -2.98 -24.41
N ARG A 264 -12.53 -3.54 -23.28
CA ARG A 264 -13.30 -3.55 -22.02
C ARG A 264 -13.52 -2.14 -21.48
N ALA A 265 -12.48 -1.32 -21.43
CA ALA A 265 -12.60 0.08 -21.02
C ALA A 265 -13.52 0.88 -21.95
N ALA A 266 -13.45 0.64 -23.27
CA ALA A 266 -14.34 1.27 -24.23
C ALA A 266 -15.81 0.86 -24.06
N ALA A 267 -16.08 -0.41 -23.71
CA ALA A 267 -17.43 -0.86 -23.40
C ALA A 267 -18.00 -0.16 -22.17
N VAL A 268 -17.19 0.02 -21.12
CA VAL A 268 -17.57 0.79 -19.92
C VAL A 268 -17.87 2.25 -20.28
N MET A 269 -17.00 2.88 -21.08
CA MET A 269 -17.22 4.25 -21.58
C MET A 269 -18.55 4.37 -22.32
N GLN A 270 -18.82 3.44 -23.24
CA GLN A 270 -20.05 3.44 -24.02
C GLN A 270 -21.28 3.31 -23.11
N GLN A 271 -21.22 2.44 -22.09
CA GLN A 271 -22.31 2.29 -21.14
C GLN A 271 -22.57 3.56 -20.32
N LEU A 272 -21.51 4.24 -19.84
CA LEU A 272 -21.63 5.52 -19.13
C LEU A 272 -22.31 6.60 -19.99
N VAL A 273 -21.99 6.66 -21.28
CA VAL A 273 -22.59 7.62 -22.21
C VAL A 273 -24.05 7.24 -22.52
N ASP A 274 -24.28 6.01 -22.94
CA ASP A 274 -25.58 5.60 -23.49
C ASP A 274 -26.65 5.38 -22.42
N GLN A 275 -26.29 4.77 -21.29
CA GLN A 275 -27.23 4.37 -20.25
C GLN A 275 -27.27 5.36 -19.09
N TYR A 276 -26.12 5.93 -18.74
CA TYR A 276 -26.01 6.84 -17.60
C TYR A 276 -25.97 8.32 -18.00
N GLY A 277 -25.87 8.65 -19.30
CA GLY A 277 -25.96 10.02 -19.79
C GLY A 277 -24.78 10.91 -19.40
N VAL A 278 -23.58 10.34 -19.26
CA VAL A 278 -22.33 11.08 -19.06
C VAL A 278 -21.90 11.75 -20.37
N ASP A 279 -21.37 12.97 -20.31
CA ASP A 279 -20.80 13.62 -21.50
C ASP A 279 -19.57 12.85 -21.99
N ALA A 280 -19.58 12.44 -23.25
CA ALA A 280 -18.47 11.74 -23.88
C ALA A 280 -17.15 12.54 -23.84
N ALA A 281 -17.19 13.86 -23.71
CA ALA A 281 -16.01 14.70 -23.54
C ALA A 281 -15.33 14.56 -22.16
N GLN A 282 -16.04 14.01 -21.16
CA GLN A 282 -15.51 13.78 -19.82
C GLN A 282 -14.82 12.43 -19.66
N VAL A 283 -14.98 11.49 -20.59
CA VAL A 283 -14.49 10.12 -20.44
C VAL A 283 -13.68 9.69 -21.64
N SER A 284 -12.52 9.08 -21.41
CA SER A 284 -11.77 8.36 -22.44
C SER A 284 -11.44 6.93 -21.97
N ALA A 285 -10.99 6.07 -22.88
CA ALA A 285 -10.72 4.67 -22.58
C ALA A 285 -9.36 4.22 -23.12
N GLU A 286 -8.54 3.62 -22.25
CA GLU A 286 -7.24 3.05 -22.57
C GLU A 286 -7.07 1.64 -22.02
N GLY A 287 -6.12 0.89 -22.57
CA GLY A 287 -5.83 -0.48 -22.15
C GLY A 287 -4.34 -0.71 -21.98
N ILE A 288 -3.94 -1.26 -20.84
CA ILE A 288 -2.52 -1.51 -20.53
C ILE A 288 -2.18 -3.00 -20.39
N GLY A 289 -3.16 -3.89 -20.63
CA GLY A 289 -2.98 -5.32 -20.46
C GLY A 289 -2.61 -5.69 -19.02
N TYR A 290 -1.60 -6.55 -18.87
CA TYR A 290 -1.13 -7.05 -17.57
C TYR A 290 0.07 -6.28 -17.00
N LEU A 291 0.37 -5.09 -17.53
CA LEU A 291 1.57 -4.33 -17.16
C LEU A 291 1.50 -3.65 -15.78
N ALA A 292 0.32 -3.59 -15.17
CA ALA A 292 0.12 -3.12 -13.79
C ALA A 292 -0.76 -4.11 -12.99
N PRO A 293 -0.21 -5.26 -12.59
CA PRO A 293 -0.92 -6.24 -11.79
C PRO A 293 -1.13 -5.71 -10.36
N ARG A 294 -2.32 -5.95 -9.78
CA ARG A 294 -2.63 -5.70 -8.37
C ARG A 294 -2.53 -6.95 -7.50
N ALA A 295 -2.38 -8.12 -8.13
CA ALA A 295 -2.26 -9.38 -7.44
C ALA A 295 -1.44 -10.39 -8.24
N ASN A 296 -1.00 -11.45 -7.55
CA ASN A 296 -0.21 -12.52 -8.15
C ASN A 296 -1.00 -13.32 -9.20
N ASN A 297 -0.53 -13.29 -10.46
CA ASN A 297 -1.12 -14.02 -11.59
C ASN A 297 -1.06 -15.56 -11.48
N ALA A 298 -0.27 -16.10 -10.54
CA ALA A 298 -0.20 -17.54 -10.31
C ALA A 298 -1.51 -18.13 -9.75
N THR A 299 -2.29 -17.31 -9.03
CA THR A 299 -3.54 -17.75 -8.37
C THR A 299 -4.77 -17.35 -9.19
N PRO A 300 -5.85 -18.17 -9.25
CA PRO A 300 -7.12 -17.75 -9.84
C PRO A 300 -7.63 -16.42 -9.28
N GLU A 301 -7.58 -16.26 -7.97
CA GLU A 301 -8.06 -15.08 -7.24
C GLU A 301 -7.25 -13.82 -7.61
N GLY A 302 -5.93 -13.96 -7.77
CA GLY A 302 -5.08 -12.86 -8.22
C GLY A 302 -5.30 -12.51 -9.69
N ARG A 303 -5.60 -13.49 -10.56
CA ARG A 303 -5.99 -13.21 -11.94
C ARG A 303 -7.31 -12.47 -12.02
N ASP A 304 -8.29 -12.83 -11.21
CA ASP A 304 -9.59 -12.13 -11.14
C ASP A 304 -9.40 -10.66 -10.78
N ARG A 305 -8.63 -10.35 -9.73
CA ARG A 305 -8.32 -8.97 -9.36
C ARG A 305 -7.53 -8.19 -10.42
N ASN A 306 -6.73 -8.87 -11.24
CA ASN A 306 -6.02 -8.22 -12.34
C ASN A 306 -6.95 -7.90 -13.52
N ARG A 307 -8.05 -8.63 -13.70
CA ARG A 307 -9.04 -8.39 -14.75
C ARG A 307 -10.08 -7.36 -14.29
N ARG A 308 -9.72 -6.09 -14.39
CA ARG A 308 -10.54 -4.96 -13.90
C ARG A 308 -10.52 -3.77 -14.85
N VAL A 309 -11.40 -2.81 -14.58
CA VAL A 309 -11.33 -1.45 -15.14
C VAL A 309 -11.18 -0.46 -13.99
N GLU A 310 -10.19 0.42 -14.08
CA GLU A 310 -9.99 1.52 -13.15
C GLU A 310 -10.43 2.83 -13.80
N VAL A 311 -10.93 3.75 -12.99
CA VAL A 311 -11.15 5.14 -13.36
C VAL A 311 -10.02 5.99 -12.78
N VAL A 312 -9.45 6.87 -13.59
CA VAL A 312 -8.34 7.76 -13.21
C VAL A 312 -8.73 9.20 -13.56
N LEU A 313 -8.70 10.11 -12.60
CA LEU A 313 -8.87 11.55 -12.84
C LEU A 313 -7.72 12.10 -13.66
N THR A 314 -8.04 12.90 -14.67
CA THR A 314 -7.02 13.69 -15.37
C THR A 314 -6.98 15.09 -14.79
N VAL A 315 -5.77 15.61 -14.61
CA VAL A 315 -5.58 17.05 -14.39
C VAL A 315 -5.81 17.73 -15.74
N GLY A 316 -6.74 18.69 -15.78
CA GLY A 316 -6.93 19.52 -16.97
C GLY A 316 -5.63 20.24 -17.31
N GLU A 317 -5.24 20.21 -18.59
CA GLU A 317 -4.25 21.13 -19.15
C GLU A 317 -4.77 22.58 -19.13
#